data_AF-A0A5R2NA71-F1
#
_entry.id   AF-A0A5R2NA71-F1
#
_cell.length_a   1.000
_cell.length_b   1.000
_cell.length_c   1.000
_cell.angle_alpha   90.00
_cell.angle_beta   90.00
_cell.angle_gamma   90.00
#
_symmetry.space_group_name_H-M   'P 1'
#
loop_
_entity.id
_entity.type
_entity.pdbx_description
1 polymer ?
#
loop_
_entity_poly.entity_id
_entity_poly.type
_entity_poly.pdbx_seq_one_letter_code
_entity_poly.pdbx_strand_id
1 'polypeptide(L)'
;MTVAAEGSPPLRMTRARRNALLRSEPVQGFALISPTFLYALILLVLPIMVVIAHSFWTQHYLTIDRTFTLENYRVALTEPIYRDLLWRSLYIS
;
A
#
# COMPACT_ATOMS: atom_id res chain seq x y z
N MET A 1 -50.70 -40.02 3.58
CA MET A 1 -50.40 -38.68 4.12
C MET A 1 -48.88 -38.64 4.36
N THR A 2 -48.07 -38.15 3.42
CA THR A 2 -47.62 -36.74 3.30
C THR A 2 -46.88 -36.31 4.58
N VAL A 3 -45.60 -35.95 4.59
CA VAL A 3 -44.95 -34.90 3.82
C VAL A 3 -43.43 -35.06 3.92
N ALA A 4 -42.76 -34.82 2.79
CA ALA A 4 -41.33 -34.60 2.66
C ALA A 4 -40.91 -33.25 3.27
N ALA A 5 -39.77 -33.20 3.94
CA ALA A 5 -39.05 -31.94 4.14
C ALA A 5 -37.56 -32.22 4.37
N GLU A 6 -36.85 -32.54 3.28
CA GLU A 6 -35.40 -32.32 3.22
C GLU A 6 -35.15 -30.80 3.27
N GLY A 7 -34.70 -30.31 4.42
CA GLY A 7 -34.26 -28.93 4.58
C GLY A 7 -32.73 -28.84 4.50
N SER A 8 -32.19 -28.40 3.37
CA SER A 8 -30.82 -27.87 3.22
C SER A 8 -30.67 -27.15 1.87
N PRO A 9 -29.85 -26.09 1.73
CA PRO A 9 -29.51 -24.99 2.63
C PRO A 9 -29.59 -23.60 1.91
N PRO A 10 -29.61 -22.46 2.63
CA PRO A 10 -29.52 -21.13 2.01
C PRO A 10 -28.05 -20.76 1.69
N LEU A 11 -27.41 -21.45 0.74
CA LEU A 11 -26.03 -21.16 0.30
C LEU A 11 -25.89 -20.77 -1.19
N ARG A 12 -26.99 -20.80 -1.97
CA ARG A 12 -26.95 -20.46 -3.42
C ARG A 12 -27.05 -18.96 -3.72
N MET A 13 -27.65 -18.16 -2.83
CA MET A 13 -27.91 -16.72 -3.11
C MET A 13 -26.64 -15.86 -3.16
N THR A 14 -25.62 -16.18 -2.36
CA THR A 14 -24.35 -15.44 -2.32
C THR A 14 -23.50 -15.64 -3.59
N ARG A 15 -23.58 -16.82 -4.23
CA ARG A 15 -22.85 -17.11 -5.48
C ARG A 15 -23.45 -16.42 -6.70
N ALA A 16 -24.78 -16.31 -6.76
CA ALA A 16 -25.48 -15.74 -7.92
C ALA A 16 -25.16 -14.24 -8.14
N ARG A 17 -25.05 -13.46 -7.06
CA ARG A 17 -24.71 -12.03 -7.13
C ARG A 17 -23.28 -11.76 -7.58
N ARG A 18 -22.32 -12.63 -7.22
CA ARG A 18 -20.93 -12.59 -7.71
C ARG A 18 -20.86 -12.78 -9.24
N ASN A 19 -21.65 -13.69 -9.78
CA ASN A 19 -21.64 -14.00 -11.22
C ASN A 19 -22.30 -12.92 -12.09
N ALA A 20 -23.23 -12.13 -11.54
CA ALA A 20 -23.86 -11.03 -12.28
C ALA A 20 -22.93 -9.82 -12.46
N LEU A 21 -22.11 -9.50 -11.44
CA LEU A 21 -21.13 -8.41 -11.50
C LEU A 21 -19.99 -8.72 -12.47
N LEU A 22 -19.54 -9.98 -12.51
CA LEU A 22 -18.52 -10.48 -13.45
C LEU A 22 -18.99 -10.58 -14.91
N ARG A 23 -20.27 -10.30 -15.19
CA ARG A 23 -20.87 -10.40 -16.53
C ARG A 23 -20.81 -9.10 -17.33
N SER A 24 -20.36 -8.01 -16.71
CA SER A 24 -20.12 -6.75 -17.41
C SER A 24 -18.68 -6.73 -17.93
N GLU A 25 -18.52 -6.59 -19.25
CA GLU A 25 -17.24 -6.53 -19.96
C GLU A 25 -16.17 -5.63 -19.29
N PRO A 26 -16.50 -4.40 -18.83
CA PRO A 26 -15.51 -3.56 -18.15
C PRO A 26 -15.03 -4.13 -16.82
N VAL A 27 -15.92 -4.75 -16.03
CA VAL A 27 -15.54 -5.35 -14.74
C VAL A 27 -14.64 -6.57 -14.95
N GLN A 28 -14.87 -7.33 -16.03
CA GLN A 28 -14.02 -8.46 -16.39
C GLN A 28 -12.62 -8.01 -16.82
N GLY A 29 -12.50 -6.93 -17.60
CA GLY A 29 -11.20 -6.34 -17.96
C GLY A 29 -10.41 -5.86 -16.74
N PHE A 30 -11.05 -5.15 -15.81
CA PHE A 30 -10.41 -4.74 -14.56
C PHE A 30 -10.06 -5.94 -13.66
N ALA A 31 -10.91 -6.97 -13.60
CA ALA A 31 -10.62 -8.17 -12.83
C ALA A 31 -9.39 -8.93 -13.36
N LEU A 32 -9.12 -8.89 -14.67
CA LEU A 32 -7.94 -9.52 -15.28
C LEU A 32 -6.64 -8.73 -15.03
N ILE A 33 -6.69 -7.39 -15.06
CA ILE A 33 -5.51 -6.53 -14.94
C ILE A 33 -5.21 -6.17 -13.47
N SER A 34 -6.22 -6.10 -12.61
CA SER A 34 -6.05 -5.68 -11.21
C SER A 34 -5.04 -6.51 -10.40
N PRO A 35 -4.90 -7.84 -10.55
CA PRO A 35 -3.92 -8.59 -9.75
C PRO A 35 -2.48 -8.23 -10.12
N THR A 36 -2.18 -8.11 -11.41
CA THR A 36 -0.84 -7.73 -11.88
C THR A 36 -0.54 -6.27 -11.60
N PHE A 37 -1.52 -5.38 -11.78
CA PHE A 37 -1.40 -3.97 -11.43
C PHE A 37 -1.17 -3.77 -9.92
N LEU A 38 -1.95 -4.44 -9.07
CA LEU A 38 -1.79 -4.36 -7.62
C LEU A 38 -0.41 -4.88 -7.20
N TYR A 39 0.05 -5.98 -7.79
CA TYR A 39 1.39 -6.50 -7.54
C TYR A 39 2.47 -5.48 -7.88
N ALA A 40 2.41 -4.89 -9.08
CA ALA A 40 3.36 -3.85 -9.50
C ALA A 40 3.31 -2.62 -8.56
N LEU A 41 2.11 -2.20 -8.17
CA LEU A 41 1.91 -1.08 -7.26
C LEU A 41 2.51 -1.36 -5.88
N ILE A 42 2.31 -2.57 -5.34
CA ILE A 42 2.91 -2.98 -4.06
C ILE A 42 4.43 -2.94 -4.17
N LEU A 43 5.02 -3.48 -5.23
CA LEU A 43 6.47 -3.47 -5.41
C LEU A 43 7.04 -2.04 -5.52
N LEU A 44 6.29 -1.10 -6.09
CA LEU A 44 6.70 0.30 -6.19
C LEU A 44 6.57 1.02 -4.85
N VAL A 45 5.44 0.84 -4.15
CA VAL A 45 5.10 1.60 -2.94
C VAL A 45 5.84 1.06 -1.72
N LEU A 46 6.05 -0.25 -1.62
CA LEU A 46 6.68 -0.88 -0.47
C LEU A 46 8.04 -0.27 -0.08
N PRO A 47 9.03 -0.10 -1.00
CA PRO A 47 10.30 0.52 -0.62
C PRO A 47 10.15 1.98 -0.17
N ILE A 48 9.22 2.72 -0.77
CA ILE A 48 8.92 4.11 -0.37
C ILE A 48 8.39 4.14 1.07
N MET A 49 7.46 3.24 1.40
CA MET A 49 6.92 3.11 2.75
C MET A 49 8.00 2.77 3.79
N VAL A 50 8.97 1.92 3.43
CA VAL A 50 10.12 1.60 4.30
C VAL A 50 10.97 2.85 4.55
N VAL A 51 11.28 3.63 3.51
CA VAL A 51 12.03 4.89 3.66
C VAL A 51 11.28 5.89 4.54
N ILE A 52 9.96 6.05 4.34
CA ILE A 52 9.12 6.92 5.15
C ILE A 52 9.07 6.46 6.61
N ALA A 53 8.96 5.16 6.87
CA ALA A 53 8.98 4.65 8.24
C ALA A 53 10.34 4.96 8.90
N HIS A 54 11.44 4.71 8.20
CA HIS A 54 12.79 4.98 8.68
C HIS A 54 13.10 6.46 8.86
N SER A 55 12.47 7.37 8.10
CA SER A 55 12.73 8.81 8.27
C SER A 55 12.25 9.35 9.61
N PHE A 56 11.33 8.67 10.30
CA PHE A 56 10.90 9.01 11.66
C PHE A 56 11.71 8.33 12.77
N TRP A 57 12.61 7.42 12.41
CA TRP A 57 13.44 6.68 13.36
C TRP A 57 14.88 7.19 13.33
N THR A 58 15.56 7.10 14.46
CA THR A 58 16.98 7.48 14.56
C THR A 58 17.86 6.25 14.61
N GLN A 59 19.07 6.37 14.09
CA GLN A 59 20.07 5.30 14.15
C GLN A 59 21.32 5.81 14.84
N HIS A 60 21.73 5.09 15.89
CA HIS A 60 23.00 5.31 16.57
C HIS A 60 23.91 4.13 16.29
N TYR A 61 24.85 4.32 15.37
CA TYR A 61 25.78 3.28 14.91
C TYR A 61 25.04 2.04 14.37
N LEU A 62 24.89 0.99 15.16
CA LEU A 62 24.20 -0.27 14.80
C LEU A 62 22.81 -0.42 15.44
N THR A 63 22.39 0.54 16.27
CA THR A 63 21.12 0.49 17.00
C THR A 63 20.11 1.43 16.36
N ILE A 64 18.96 0.88 15.97
CA ILE A 64 17.83 1.64 15.44
C ILE A 64 16.86 1.89 16.58
N ASP A 65 16.63 3.17 16.90
CA ASP A 65 15.57 3.60 17.80
C ASP A 65 14.29 3.80 16.99
N ARG A 66 13.28 2.98 17.28
CA ARG A 66 11.96 3.01 16.61
C ARG A 66 10.98 3.98 17.26
N THR A 67 11.44 4.81 18.19
CA THR A 67 10.64 5.89 18.75
C THR A 67 10.36 6.93 17.67
N PHE A 68 9.09 7.32 17.53
CA PHE A 68 8.69 8.34 16.57
C PHE A 68 9.36 9.69 16.92
N THR A 69 10.10 10.26 15.99
CA THR A 69 10.74 11.57 16.15
C THR A 69 10.79 12.35 14.83
N LEU A 70 10.92 13.67 14.94
CA LEU A 70 11.11 14.60 13.82
C LEU A 70 12.56 15.13 13.74
N GLU A 71 13.48 14.51 14.48
CA GLU A 71 14.88 14.93 14.55
C GLU A 71 15.54 15.00 13.17
N ASN A 72 15.42 13.94 12.37
CA ASN A 72 16.00 13.85 11.04
C ASN A 72 15.54 15.00 10.13
N TYR A 73 14.26 15.38 10.22
CA TYR A 73 13.71 16.49 9.44
C TYR A 73 14.25 17.84 9.90
N ARG A 74 14.39 18.05 11.21
CA ARG A 74 15.00 19.28 11.73
C ARG A 74 16.43 19.40 11.20
N VAL A 75 17.23 18.36 11.40
CA VAL A 75 18.61 18.30 10.92
C VAL A 75 18.69 18.56 9.41
N ALA A 76 17.88 17.86 8.60
CA ALA A 76 17.88 18.04 7.15
C ALA A 76 17.54 19.48 6.69
N LEU A 77 16.68 20.19 7.43
CA LEU A 77 16.22 21.52 7.07
C LEU A 77 17.03 22.66 7.70
N THR A 78 17.68 22.43 8.85
CA THR A 78 18.40 23.48 9.58
C THR A 78 19.91 23.40 9.44
N GLU A 79 20.46 22.21 9.22
CA GLU A 79 21.91 22.03 9.16
C GLU A 79 22.48 22.70 7.90
N PRO A 80 23.47 23.61 8.04
CA PRO A 80 23.97 24.42 6.92
C PRO A 80 24.54 23.56 5.79
N ILE A 81 25.25 22.47 6.11
CA ILE A 81 25.83 21.60 5.08
C ILE A 81 24.75 20.96 4.19
N TYR A 82 23.62 20.51 4.76
CA TYR A 82 22.55 19.91 3.95
C TYR A 82 21.85 20.95 3.09
N ARG A 83 21.62 22.15 3.63
CA ARG A 83 20.99 23.25 2.88
C ARG A 83 21.85 23.70 1.70
N ASP A 84 23.16 23.85 1.91
CA ASP A 84 24.08 24.26 0.86
C ASP A 84 24.13 23.24 -0.27
N LEU A 85 24.16 21.94 0.07
CA LEU A 85 24.14 20.86 -0.91
C LEU A 85 22.82 20.80 -1.69
N LEU A 86 21.69 20.91 -1.00
CA LEU A 86 20.37 20.92 -1.62
C LEU A 86 20.17 22.15 -2.53
N TRP A 87 20.61 23.33 -2.09
CA TRP A 87 20.50 24.52 -2.91
C TRP A 87 21.39 24.44 -4.15
N ARG A 88 22.61 23.94 -3.98
CA ARG A 88 23.54 23.73 -5.09
C ARG A 88 23.00 22.73 -6.12
N SER A 89 22.36 21.64 -5.70
CA SER A 89 21.78 20.68 -6.64
C SER A 89 20.57 21.24 -7.40
N LEU A 90 19.71 21.99 -6.70
CA LEU A 90 18.54 22.65 -7.30
C LEU A 90 18.91 23.78 -8.26
N TYR A 91 19.96 24.53 -7.95
CA TYR A 91 20.40 25.65 -8.79
C TYR A 91 21.13 25.22 -10.07
N ILE A 92 21.82 24.08 -10.02
CA ILE A 92 22.62 23.58 -11.16
C ILE A 92 21.78 22.79 -12.17
N SER A 93 20.66 22.18 -11.73
CA SER A 93 19.80 21.32 -12.56
C SER A 93 18.80 22.12 -13.39
#